data_AF-A0AAN6WBW9-F1
#
_entry.id   AF-A0AAN6WBW9-F1
#
_cell.length_a   1.000
_cell.length_b   1.000
_cell.length_c   1.000
_cell.angle_alpha   90.00
_cell.angle_beta   90.00
_cell.angle_gamma   90.00
#
_symmetry.space_group_name_H-M   'P 1'
#
loop_
_entity.id
_entity.type
_entity.pdbx_description
1 polymer ?
#
loop_
_entity_poly.entity_id
_entity_poly.type
_entity_poly.pdbx_seq_one_letter_code
_entity_poly.pdbx_strand_id
1 'polypeptide(L)'
;MTLILCIATPLLSRFLAFVSAYLISKTFLMSYTESGKRIGDKVNMSYAGNSNVGFPNIYEDSNQKNIKRSEVDEMTRHSGENVKGFMPKDQPGEVNRLYEEKLKRERADALKKDPTLAATLHNNKPSKGAIIDKEIEEEEQAMLNKKKGKGMTGESHY
;
A
#
# COMPACT_ATOMS: atom_id res chain seq x y z
N MET A 1 56.70 31.10 63.15
CA MET A 1 55.80 30.36 62.24
C MET A 1 54.66 31.25 61.71
N THR A 2 54.94 32.47 61.26
CA THR A 2 53.92 33.44 60.80
C THR A 2 54.13 33.92 59.36
N LEU A 3 55.31 33.69 58.76
CA LEU A 3 55.63 34.13 57.40
C LEU A 3 55.13 33.21 56.29
N ILE A 4 54.92 31.91 56.55
CA ILE A 4 54.50 30.94 55.52
C ILE A 4 52.98 31.04 55.23
N LEU A 5 52.17 31.38 56.24
CA LEU A 5 50.71 31.53 56.06
C LEU A 5 50.31 32.77 55.26
N CYS A 6 51.16 33.81 55.18
CA CYS A 6 50.81 35.07 54.52
C CYS A 6 50.93 35.00 52.97
N ILE A 7 51.77 34.09 52.45
CA ILE A 7 52.00 33.92 51.01
C ILE A 7 51.07 32.85 50.42
N ALA A 8 50.62 31.90 51.24
CA ALA A 8 49.74 30.80 50.82
C ALA A 8 48.28 31.23 50.57
N THR A 9 47.77 32.22 51.30
CA THR A 9 46.38 32.69 51.19
C THR A 9 46.03 33.37 49.85
N PRO A 10 46.84 34.27 49.24
CA PRO A 10 46.51 34.85 47.95
C PRO A 10 46.70 33.87 46.78
N LEU A 11 47.58 32.87 46.95
CA LEU A 11 47.80 31.83 45.95
C LEU A 11 46.62 30.85 45.90
N LEU A 12 46.09 30.46 47.06
CA LEU A 12 44.93 29.57 47.13
C LEU A 12 43.64 30.26 46.63
N SER A 13 43.46 31.56 46.92
CA SER A 13 42.28 32.30 46.44
C SER A 13 42.30 32.50 44.92
N ARG A 14 43.47 32.77 44.33
CA ARG A 14 43.64 32.85 42.87
C ARG A 14 43.46 31.50 42.19
N PHE A 15 43.92 30.42 42.81
CA PHE A 15 43.73 29.07 42.29
C PHE A 15 42.25 28.67 42.32
N LEU A 16 41.54 28.94 43.41
CA LEU A 16 40.09 28.70 43.51
C LEU A 16 39.29 29.56 42.53
N ALA A 17 39.65 30.82 42.33
CA ALA A 17 39.02 31.69 41.35
C ALA A 17 39.24 31.19 39.90
N PHE A 18 40.44 30.70 39.60
CA PHE A 18 40.76 30.12 38.29
C PHE A 18 39.99 28.82 38.03
N VAL A 19 39.92 27.93 39.03
CA VAL A 19 39.14 26.67 38.94
C VAL A 19 37.65 26.96 38.79
N SER A 20 37.11 27.93 39.53
CA SER A 20 35.71 28.35 39.40
C SER A 20 35.39 28.94 38.02
N ALA A 21 36.24 29.84 37.52
CA ALA A 21 36.08 30.42 36.18
C ALA A 21 36.19 29.35 35.08
N TYR A 22 37.11 28.38 35.24
CA TYR A 22 37.24 27.26 34.32
C TYR A 22 36.00 26.34 34.34
N LEU A 23 35.45 26.05 35.51
CA LEU A 23 34.22 25.27 35.65
C LEU A 23 33.02 25.98 35.02
N ILE A 24 32.86 27.29 35.25
CA ILE A 24 31.78 28.10 34.66
C ILE A 24 31.94 28.21 33.13
N SER A 25 33.16 28.39 32.63
CA SER A 25 33.43 28.39 31.20
C SER A 25 33.13 27.03 30.55
N LYS A 26 33.48 25.92 31.23
CA LYS A 26 33.26 24.56 30.72
C LYS A 26 31.78 24.18 30.70
N THR A 27 30.99 24.59 31.70
CA THR A 27 29.53 24.38 31.70
C THR A 27 28.84 25.23 30.63
N PHE A 28 29.29 26.48 30.44
CA PHE A 28 28.78 27.36 29.37
C PHE A 28 29.12 26.83 27.97
N LEU A 29 30.31 26.26 27.76
CA LEU A 29 30.66 25.61 26.49
C LEU A 29 29.87 24.31 26.25
N MET A 30 29.61 23.50 27.29
CA MET A 30 28.84 22.27 27.12
C MET A 30 27.38 22.54 26.70
N SER A 31 26.73 23.59 27.22
CA SER A 31 25.35 23.94 26.84
C SER A 31 25.22 24.42 25.37
N TYR A 32 26.27 25.03 24.81
CA TYR A 32 26.33 25.40 23.40
C TYR A 32 26.56 24.21 22.46
N THR A 33 27.26 23.16 22.91
CA THR A 33 27.48 21.95 22.09
C THR A 33 26.27 21.01 22.05
N GLU A 34 25.42 21.00 23.06
CA GLU A 34 24.21 20.16 23.08
C GLU A 34 23.05 20.76 22.25
N SER A 35 22.96 22.09 22.19
CA SER A 35 21.98 22.79 21.34
C SER A 35 22.37 22.80 19.85
N GLY A 36 23.66 22.74 19.52
CA GLY A 36 24.15 22.63 18.14
C GLY A 36 24.09 21.22 17.53
N LYS A 37 23.98 20.16 18.35
CA LYS A 37 23.96 18.76 17.88
C LYS A 37 22.57 18.21 17.55
N ARG A 38 21.54 19.07 17.56
CA ARG A 38 20.19 18.80 17.03
C ARG A 38 19.86 19.58 15.75
N ILE A 39 20.89 20.10 15.06
CA ILE A 39 20.77 20.77 13.75
C ILE A 39 21.41 19.90 12.64
N GLY A 40 21.93 18.72 12.99
CA GLY A 40 22.62 17.81 12.08
C GLY A 40 21.98 16.43 11.91
N ASP A 41 20.88 16.15 12.62
CA ASP A 41 20.03 15.02 12.25
C ASP A 41 19.35 15.43 10.96
N LYS A 42 19.93 14.98 9.84
CA LYS A 42 19.24 14.93 8.55
C LYS A 42 17.96 14.16 8.79
N VAL A 43 16.91 14.87 9.17
CA VAL A 43 15.57 14.40 8.95
C VAL A 43 15.51 14.32 7.44
N ASN A 44 15.74 13.12 6.90
CA ASN A 44 15.30 12.74 5.57
C ASN A 44 13.78 12.84 5.62
N MET A 45 13.27 14.07 5.67
CA MET A 45 11.91 14.39 5.30
C MET A 45 11.92 14.15 3.80
N SER A 46 11.75 12.89 3.39
CA SER A 46 11.17 12.59 2.09
C SER A 46 9.80 13.23 2.14
N TYR A 47 9.74 14.52 1.84
CA TYR A 47 8.52 15.27 1.73
C TYR A 47 7.68 14.49 0.74
N ALA A 48 6.57 13.91 1.22
CA ALA A 48 5.75 13.01 0.44
C ALA A 48 5.16 13.67 -0.83
N GLY A 49 5.46 14.95 -1.11
CA GLY A 49 5.09 15.66 -2.34
C GLY A 49 6.20 15.90 -3.37
N ASN A 50 7.44 15.41 -3.16
CA ASN A 50 8.54 15.67 -4.11
C ASN A 50 8.62 14.70 -5.30
N SER A 51 7.63 13.83 -5.47
CA SER A 51 7.55 13.01 -6.67
C SER A 51 7.10 13.87 -7.86
N ASN A 52 7.60 13.55 -9.06
CA ASN A 52 7.17 14.23 -10.31
C ASN A 52 5.64 14.09 -10.56
N VAL A 53 4.96 13.26 -9.78
CA VAL A 53 3.54 13.00 -9.85
C VAL A 53 2.76 13.57 -8.67
N GLY A 54 3.35 14.32 -7.73
CA GLY A 54 2.63 15.00 -6.64
C GLY A 54 2.43 14.16 -5.36
N PHE A 55 1.42 14.52 -4.54
CA PHE A 55 1.19 13.93 -3.21
C PHE A 55 0.44 12.59 -3.29
N PRO A 56 0.87 11.54 -2.57
CA PRO A 56 0.26 10.22 -2.59
C PRO A 56 -1.17 10.21 -2.04
N ASN A 57 -1.52 11.15 -1.15
CA ASN A 57 -2.86 11.26 -0.57
C ASN A 57 -3.93 11.75 -1.57
N ILE A 58 -3.53 12.22 -2.76
CA ILE A 58 -4.44 12.64 -3.83
C ILE A 58 -4.84 11.43 -4.69
N TYR A 59 -4.02 10.39 -4.71
CA TYR A 59 -4.23 9.21 -5.53
C TYR A 59 -4.94 8.13 -4.74
N GLU A 60 -6.01 7.56 -5.32
CA GLU A 60 -6.59 6.32 -4.82
C GLU A 60 -5.60 5.17 -5.04
N ASP A 61 -5.62 4.13 -4.18
CA ASP A 61 -4.66 3.01 -4.13
C ASP A 61 -4.44 2.25 -5.46
N SER A 62 -5.23 2.51 -6.49
CA SER A 62 -5.14 1.90 -7.82
C SER A 62 -4.48 2.79 -8.88
N ASN A 63 -4.21 4.07 -8.60
CA ASN A 63 -3.69 5.01 -9.60
C ASN A 63 -2.17 4.90 -9.82
N GLN A 64 -1.43 4.22 -8.93
CA GLN A 64 0.03 4.10 -9.02
C GLN A 64 0.53 2.70 -8.63
N LYS A 65 -0.01 1.64 -9.25
CA LYS A 65 0.50 0.27 -9.06
C LYS A 65 1.67 -0.04 -9.99
N ASN A 66 2.77 -0.54 -9.42
CA ASN A 66 3.84 -1.15 -10.19
C ASN A 66 3.44 -2.58 -10.57
N ILE A 67 3.01 -2.77 -11.82
CA ILE A 67 2.59 -4.08 -12.33
C ILE A 67 3.83 -4.95 -12.58
N LYS A 68 3.78 -6.21 -12.14
CA LYS A 68 4.88 -7.17 -12.37
C LYS A 68 4.92 -7.56 -13.85
N ARG A 69 6.13 -7.75 -14.41
CA ARG A 69 6.30 -8.20 -15.80
C ARG A 69 5.52 -9.48 -16.13
N SER A 70 5.45 -10.44 -15.21
CA SER A 70 4.70 -11.68 -15.39
C SER A 70 3.20 -11.46 -15.63
N GLU A 71 2.62 -10.44 -15.00
CA GLU A 71 1.21 -10.09 -15.13
C GLU A 71 0.94 -9.42 -16.49
N VAL A 72 1.84 -8.55 -16.94
CA VAL A 72 1.81 -7.95 -18.29
C VAL A 72 1.86 -9.03 -19.38
N ASP A 73 2.70 -10.04 -19.19
CA ASP A 73 2.84 -11.18 -20.10
C ASP A 73 1.56 -12.02 -20.19
N GLU A 74 0.91 -12.29 -19.05
CA GLU A 74 -0.34 -13.02 -18.99
C GLU A 74 -1.47 -12.24 -19.67
N MET A 75 -1.61 -10.94 -19.38
CA MET A 75 -2.60 -10.09 -20.02
C MET A 75 -2.43 -10.04 -21.54
N THR A 76 -1.20 -9.89 -22.02
CA THR A 76 -0.86 -9.90 -23.46
C THR A 76 -1.33 -11.20 -24.15
N ARG A 77 -1.21 -12.34 -23.47
CA ARG A 77 -1.62 -13.65 -24.03
C ARG A 77 -3.14 -13.82 -24.09
N HIS A 78 -3.87 -13.28 -23.12
CA HIS A 78 -5.32 -13.43 -23.01
C HIS A 78 -6.12 -12.34 -23.73
N SER A 79 -5.56 -11.14 -23.91
CA SER A 79 -6.22 -10.05 -24.64
C SER A 79 -6.04 -10.16 -26.16
N GLY A 80 -4.93 -10.77 -26.62
CA GLY A 80 -4.54 -10.74 -28.03
C GLY A 80 -3.91 -9.42 -28.47
N GLU A 81 -3.72 -8.47 -27.55
CA GLU A 81 -3.07 -7.18 -27.80
C GLU A 81 -1.63 -7.19 -27.29
N ASN A 82 -0.69 -6.64 -28.07
CA ASN A 82 0.72 -6.57 -27.70
C ASN A 82 0.99 -5.41 -26.72
N VAL A 83 0.65 -5.61 -25.45
CA VAL A 83 0.89 -4.64 -24.35
C VAL A 83 2.37 -4.27 -24.23
N LYS A 84 3.26 -5.23 -24.49
CA LYS A 84 4.73 -5.01 -24.47
C LYS A 84 5.22 -4.11 -25.61
N GLY A 85 4.49 -4.09 -26.72
CA GLY A 85 4.84 -3.34 -27.93
C GLY A 85 4.35 -1.89 -27.91
N PHE A 86 3.45 -1.53 -27.00
CA PHE A 86 3.08 -0.13 -26.79
C PHE A 86 4.30 0.63 -26.25
N MET A 87 4.68 1.69 -26.95
CA MET A 87 5.86 2.51 -26.68
C MET A 87 5.93 2.95 -25.20
N PRO A 88 7.14 3.23 -24.66
CA PRO A 88 7.41 3.29 -23.22
C PRO A 88 6.76 4.43 -22.44
N LYS A 89 5.85 5.21 -23.03
CA LYS A 89 5.21 6.33 -22.34
C LYS A 89 4.05 5.91 -21.45
N ASP A 90 3.21 4.95 -21.88
CA ASP A 90 1.93 4.67 -21.19
C ASP A 90 1.64 3.17 -20.96
N GLN A 91 2.68 2.32 -20.82
CA GLN A 91 2.51 0.91 -20.43
C GLN A 91 1.58 0.67 -19.22
N PRO A 92 1.67 1.42 -18.11
CA PRO A 92 0.76 1.22 -16.98
C PRO A 92 -0.69 1.60 -17.31
N GLY A 93 -0.92 2.60 -18.17
CA GLY A 93 -2.26 2.99 -18.61
C GLY A 93 -2.94 1.90 -19.44
N GLU A 94 -2.19 1.28 -20.35
CA GLU A 94 -2.73 0.20 -21.18
C GLU A 94 -3.03 -1.07 -20.37
N VAL A 95 -2.18 -1.39 -19.39
CA VAL A 95 -2.46 -2.48 -18.45
C VAL A 95 -3.74 -2.21 -17.66
N ASN A 96 -3.93 -1.00 -17.14
CA ASN A 96 -5.13 -0.63 -16.40
C ASN A 96 -6.37 -0.76 -17.30
N ARG A 97 -6.29 -0.31 -18.56
CA ARG A 97 -7.37 -0.45 -19.55
C ARG A 97 -7.76 -1.92 -19.77
N LEU A 98 -6.79 -2.81 -19.95
CA LEU A 98 -7.04 -4.23 -20.14
C LEU A 98 -7.62 -4.90 -18.91
N TYR A 99 -7.14 -4.52 -17.73
CA TYR A 99 -7.70 -5.02 -16.47
C TYR A 99 -9.16 -4.58 -16.29
N GLU A 100 -9.47 -3.32 -16.59
CA GLU A 100 -10.85 -2.82 -16.61
C GLU A 100 -11.72 -3.56 -17.62
N GLU A 101 -11.21 -3.84 -18.81
CA GLU A 101 -11.94 -4.58 -19.84
C GLU A 101 -12.23 -6.02 -19.40
N LYS A 102 -11.25 -6.69 -18.79
CA LYS A 102 -11.43 -8.03 -18.21
C LYS A 102 -12.51 -8.03 -17.14
N LEU A 103 -12.46 -7.07 -16.20
CA LEU A 103 -13.48 -6.92 -15.18
C LEU A 103 -14.88 -6.63 -15.76
N LYS A 104 -14.96 -5.82 -16.83
CA LYS A 104 -16.23 -5.56 -17.52
C LYS A 104 -16.80 -6.84 -18.14
N ARG A 105 -15.97 -7.67 -18.79
CA ARG A 105 -16.40 -8.96 -19.36
C ARG A 105 -16.86 -9.92 -18.27
N GLU A 106 -16.09 -10.07 -17.19
CA GLU A 106 -16.47 -10.94 -16.05
C GLU A 106 -17.79 -10.51 -15.41
N ARG A 107 -17.99 -9.21 -15.22
CA ARG A 107 -19.27 -8.66 -14.74
C ARG A 107 -20.41 -8.91 -15.73
N ALA A 108 -20.17 -8.73 -17.03
CA ALA A 108 -21.17 -9.02 -18.06
C ALA A 108 -21.55 -10.50 -18.09
N ASP A 109 -20.60 -11.41 -17.91
CA ASP A 109 -20.87 -12.85 -17.87
C ASP A 109 -21.57 -13.27 -16.57
N ALA A 110 -21.27 -12.62 -15.45
CA ALA A 110 -22.02 -12.81 -14.21
C ALA A 110 -23.48 -12.32 -14.36
N LEU A 111 -23.70 -11.18 -15.02
CA LEU A 111 -25.02 -10.65 -15.32
C LEU A 111 -25.85 -11.54 -16.25
N LYS A 112 -25.20 -12.29 -17.16
CA LYS A 112 -25.89 -13.27 -18.02
C LYS A 112 -26.33 -14.52 -17.26
N LYS A 113 -25.63 -14.87 -16.18
CA LYS A 113 -25.86 -16.10 -15.42
C LYS A 113 -26.89 -15.95 -14.32
N ASP A 114 -26.98 -14.78 -13.69
CA ASP A 114 -27.96 -14.55 -12.62
C ASP A 114 -28.92 -13.42 -13.03
N PRO A 115 -30.19 -13.74 -13.32
CA PRO A 115 -31.19 -12.75 -13.74
C PRO A 115 -31.53 -11.74 -12.62
N THR A 116 -31.23 -12.05 -11.36
CA THR A 116 -31.47 -11.15 -10.21
C THR A 116 -30.33 -10.17 -9.96
N LEU A 117 -29.13 -10.47 -10.47
CA LEU A 117 -27.90 -9.74 -10.12
C LEU A 117 -27.97 -8.28 -10.53
N ALA A 118 -28.50 -7.96 -11.71
CA ALA A 118 -28.64 -6.58 -12.17
C ALA A 118 -29.42 -5.70 -11.19
N ALA A 119 -30.57 -6.18 -10.69
CA ALA A 119 -31.39 -5.45 -9.74
C ALA A 119 -30.65 -5.24 -8.40
N THR A 120 -30.00 -6.29 -7.89
CA THR A 120 -29.27 -6.22 -6.62
C THR A 120 -28.09 -5.26 -6.67
N LEU A 121 -27.33 -5.24 -7.78
CA LEU A 121 -26.20 -4.31 -7.98
C LEU A 121 -26.63 -2.85 -7.95
N HIS A 122 -27.85 -2.56 -8.39
CA HIS A 122 -28.44 -1.22 -8.39
C HIS A 122 -29.27 -0.92 -7.13
N ASN A 123 -29.21 -1.75 -6.09
CA ASN A 123 -30.01 -1.64 -4.86
C ASN A 123 -31.54 -1.61 -5.10
N ASN A 124 -31.98 -2.24 -6.19
CA ASN A 124 -33.38 -2.37 -6.55
C ASN A 124 -33.92 -3.75 -6.17
N LYS A 125 -35.24 -3.86 -6.03
CA LYS A 125 -35.90 -5.17 -5.84
C LYS A 125 -35.93 -5.91 -7.18
N PRO A 126 -35.51 -7.18 -7.24
CA PRO A 126 -35.63 -7.98 -8.46
C PRO A 126 -37.11 -8.17 -8.85
N SER A 127 -37.36 -8.32 -10.15
CA SER A 127 -38.72 -8.56 -10.66
C SER A 127 -39.20 -9.96 -10.28
N LYS A 128 -40.52 -10.17 -10.24
CA LYS A 128 -41.09 -11.50 -9.95
C LYS A 128 -40.61 -12.56 -10.96
N GLY A 129 -40.47 -12.18 -12.24
CA GLY A 129 -39.96 -13.08 -13.28
C GLY A 129 -38.52 -13.50 -13.03
N ALA A 130 -37.63 -12.54 -12.74
CA ALA A 130 -36.22 -12.84 -12.48
C ALA A 130 -36.01 -13.75 -11.24
N ILE A 131 -36.88 -13.67 -10.24
CA ILE A 131 -36.86 -14.57 -9.08
C ILE A 131 -37.23 -16.00 -9.51
N ILE A 132 -38.28 -16.15 -10.32
CA ILE A 132 -38.74 -17.45 -10.82
C ILE A 132 -37.69 -18.08 -11.74
N ASP A 133 -37.10 -17.30 -12.64
CA ASP A 133 -36.06 -17.79 -13.54
C ASP A 133 -34.86 -18.33 -12.75
N LYS A 134 -34.44 -17.63 -11.70
CA LYS A 134 -33.38 -18.09 -10.80
C LYS A 134 -33.74 -19.38 -10.05
N GLU A 135 -34.96 -19.48 -9.55
CA GLU A 135 -35.45 -20.70 -8.86
C GLU A 135 -35.45 -21.91 -9.82
N ILE A 136 -35.92 -21.73 -11.06
CA ILE A 136 -35.90 -22.78 -12.09
C ILE A 136 -34.47 -23.21 -12.40
N GLU A 137 -33.55 -22.27 -12.59
CA GLU A 137 -32.14 -22.58 -12.86
C GLU A 137 -31.47 -23.35 -11.71
N GLU A 138 -31.75 -22.98 -10.46
CA GLU A 138 -31.24 -23.68 -9.26
C GLU A 138 -31.80 -25.11 -9.16
N GLU A 139 -33.10 -25.30 -9.43
CA GLU A 139 -33.74 -26.61 -9.47
C GLU A 139 -33.18 -27.50 -10.58
N GLU A 140 -32.99 -26.95 -11.79
CA GLU A 140 -32.39 -27.65 -12.92
C GLU A 140 -30.95 -28.08 -12.63
N GLN A 141 -30.13 -27.20 -12.05
CA GLN A 141 -28.76 -27.53 -11.64
C GLN A 141 -28.75 -28.61 -10.56
N ALA A 142 -29.64 -28.54 -9.57
CA ALA A 142 -29.76 -29.56 -8.53
C ALA A 142 -30.16 -30.93 -9.12
N MET A 143 -31.10 -30.95 -10.07
CA MET A 143 -31.48 -32.16 -10.79
C MET A 143 -30.35 -32.71 -11.65
N LEU A 144 -29.62 -31.85 -12.35
CA LEU A 144 -28.47 -32.25 -13.17
C LEU A 144 -27.36 -32.85 -12.31
N ASN A 145 -27.09 -32.26 -11.15
CA ASN A 145 -26.11 -32.78 -10.20
C ASN A 145 -26.52 -34.15 -9.64
N LYS A 146 -27.80 -34.33 -9.29
CA LYS A 146 -28.36 -35.63 -8.87
C LYS A 146 -28.26 -36.69 -9.98
N LYS A 147 -28.50 -36.32 -11.24
CA LYS A 147 -28.38 -37.22 -12.40
C LYS A 147 -26.93 -37.59 -12.69
N LYS A 148 -25.99 -36.63 -12.64
CA LYS A 148 -24.55 -36.90 -12.80
C LYS A 148 -24.01 -37.84 -11.73
N GLY A 149 -24.46 -37.70 -10.48
CA GLY A 149 -24.10 -38.62 -9.39
C GLY A 149 -24.65 -40.04 -9.56
N LYS A 150 -25.84 -40.21 -10.16
CA LYS A 150 -26.43 -41.53 -10.44
C LYS A 150 -25.90 -42.20 -11.72
N GLY A 151 -25.32 -41.44 -12.65
CA GLY A 151 -24.74 -41.98 -13.90
C GLY A 151 -23.35 -42.61 -13.75
N MET A 152 -22.69 -42.46 -12.60
CA MET A 152 -21.37 -43.06 -12.31
C MET A 152 -21.46 -44.43 -11.61
N THR A 153 -22.66 -44.86 -11.18
CA THR A 153 -22.91 -46.20 -10.64
C THR A 153 -23.56 -47.07 -11.73
N GLY A 154 -22.88 -47.20 -12.87
CA GLY A 154 -23.16 -48.28 -13.79
C GLY A 154 -22.49 -49.53 -13.24
N GLU A 155 -23.19 -50.32 -12.43
CA GLU A 155 -22.84 -51.72 -12.20
C GLU A 155 -22.73 -52.38 -13.58
N SER A 156 -21.50 -52.66 -14.02
CA SER A 156 -21.29 -53.49 -15.20
C SER A 156 -21.65 -54.92 -14.83
N HIS A 157 -22.88 -55.32 -15.08
CA HIS A 157 -23.23 -56.73 -15.21
C HIS A 157 -22.76 -57.18 -16.61
N TYR A 158 -21.51 -57.62 -16.69
CA TYR A 158 -21.02 -58.53 -17.72
C TYR A 158 -20.46 -59.77 -17.03
#